data_AF-A0A3L7PI47-F1
#
_entry.id   AF-A0A3L7PI47-F1
#
_cell.length_a   1.000
_cell.length_b   1.000
_cell.length_c   1.000
_cell.angle_alpha   90.00
_cell.angle_beta   90.00
_cell.angle_gamma   90.00
#
_symmetry.space_group_name_H-M   'P 1'
#
loop_
_entity.id
_entity.type
_entity.pdbx_description
1 polymer ?
#
loop_
_entity_poly.entity_id
_entity_poly.type
_entity_poly.pdbx_seq_one_letter_code
_entity_poly.pdbx_strand_id
1 'polypeptide(L)'
;MELNAAGAPACVIVLGASNVSRGLARLTAITRRRADTPLDLFVTAGHGRSYGAASRVAMRRLPSILGSGLWRALDREALTSGGGGAAARRSSALVTDIGNDLLYGFPAGQVAAWVRESVRRLAERGSRTVVTRLPLASLEGVGPGRYRLLRMCYVPGCRLSL
;
A
#
# COMPACT_ATOMS: atom_id res chain seq x y z
N MET A 1 -13.85 13.69 5.15
CA MET A 1 -14.07 12.24 5.02
C MET A 1 -13.97 11.64 6.41
N GLU A 2 -15.11 11.45 7.05
CA GLU A 2 -15.20 10.66 8.28
C GLU A 2 -14.98 9.19 7.93
N LEU A 3 -14.21 8.49 8.76
CA LEU A 3 -13.96 7.06 8.55
C LEU A 3 -15.13 6.20 9.07
N ASN A 4 -15.95 6.73 9.99
CA ASN A 4 -17.02 6.03 10.69
C ASN A 4 -18.31 6.86 10.86
N ALA A 5 -19.13 7.01 9.83
CA ALA A 5 -20.40 7.73 9.96
C ALA A 5 -21.53 6.94 10.66
N ALA A 6 -21.25 5.86 11.42
CA ALA A 6 -22.31 4.96 11.93
C ALA A 6 -21.99 4.13 13.19
N GLY A 7 -21.01 4.51 14.03
CA GLY A 7 -20.73 3.80 15.29
C GLY A 7 -20.16 2.37 15.19
N ALA A 8 -20.02 1.80 13.99
CA ALA A 8 -19.32 0.54 13.76
C ALA A 8 -17.78 0.74 13.78
N PRO A 9 -17.00 -0.26 14.23
CA PRO A 9 -15.53 -0.18 14.18
C PRO A 9 -15.00 -0.03 12.75
N ALA A 10 -14.08 0.91 12.49
CA ALA A 10 -13.53 1.13 11.14
C ALA A 10 -12.48 0.08 10.81
N CYS A 11 -12.47 -0.44 9.57
CA CYS A 11 -11.29 -1.12 9.03
C CYS A 11 -10.56 -0.19 8.08
N VAL A 12 -9.26 0.03 8.32
CA VAL A 12 -8.40 0.74 7.37
C VAL A 12 -7.30 -0.19 6.89
N ILE A 13 -7.21 -0.34 5.57
CA ILE A 13 -6.21 -1.18 4.91
C ILE A 13 -5.26 -0.27 4.14
N VAL A 14 -3.95 -0.44 4.32
CA VAL A 14 -2.94 0.34 3.59
C VAL A 14 -1.95 -0.58 2.91
N LEU A 15 -1.89 -0.48 1.58
CA LEU A 15 -0.94 -1.17 0.72
C LEU A 15 0.11 -0.17 0.23
N GLY A 16 1.37 -0.41 0.57
CA GLY A 16 2.48 0.35 0.04
C GLY A 16 3.84 -0.20 0.43
N ALA A 17 4.85 0.65 0.38
CA ALA A 17 6.24 0.28 0.53
C ALA A 17 6.95 1.26 1.48
N SER A 18 7.99 1.94 1.01
CA SER A 18 8.89 2.76 1.83
C SER A 18 8.26 4.06 2.32
N ASN A 19 7.30 4.66 1.60
CA ASN A 19 6.65 5.89 2.08
C ASN A 19 5.67 5.56 3.20
N VAL A 20 4.94 4.45 3.07
CA VAL A 20 4.07 3.97 4.15
C VAL A 20 4.90 3.61 5.38
N SER A 21 6.05 2.95 5.23
CA SER A 21 6.95 2.67 6.35
C SER A 21 7.42 3.94 7.06
N ARG A 22 7.87 4.95 6.30
CA ARG A 22 8.32 6.24 6.86
C ARG A 22 7.19 7.04 7.50
N GLY A 23 5.98 6.94 6.93
CA GLY A 23 4.80 7.68 7.35
C GLY A 23 3.93 6.96 8.38
N LEU A 24 4.29 5.76 8.85
CA LEU A 24 3.39 4.89 9.62
C LEU A 24 2.86 5.58 10.89
N ALA A 25 3.73 6.22 11.68
CA ALA A 25 3.32 6.94 12.88
C ALA A 25 2.30 8.05 12.57
N ARG A 26 2.52 8.79 11.47
CA ARG A 26 1.62 9.85 11.03
C ARG A 26 0.30 9.29 10.51
N LEU A 27 0.36 8.21 9.74
CA LEU A 27 -0.80 7.48 9.25
C LEU A 27 -1.69 7.04 10.42
N THR A 28 -1.11 6.36 11.42
CA THR A 28 -1.81 5.89 12.62
C THR A 28 -2.42 7.04 13.42
N ALA A 29 -1.67 8.12 13.62
CA ALA A 29 -2.19 9.30 14.32
C ALA A 29 -3.36 9.95 13.58
N ILE A 30 -3.29 10.03 12.25
CA ILE A 30 -4.34 10.59 11.41
C ILE A 30 -5.60 9.70 11.42
N THR A 31 -5.46 8.39 11.22
CA THR A 31 -6.60 7.48 11.25
C THR A 31 -7.26 7.48 12.61
N ARG A 32 -6.47 7.47 13.70
CA ARG A 32 -7.02 7.52 15.06
C ARG A 32 -7.80 8.79 15.34
N ARG A 33 -7.30 9.95 14.90
CA ARG A 33 -8.00 11.25 15.05
C ARG A 33 -9.28 11.37 14.22
N ARG A 34 -9.43 10.55 13.18
CA ARG A 34 -10.59 10.57 12.26
C ARG A 34 -11.61 9.46 12.52
N ALA A 35 -11.42 8.70 13.59
CA ALA A 35 -12.32 7.63 13.98
C ALA A 35 -12.86 7.89 15.38
N ASP A 36 -14.18 7.89 15.50
CA ASP A 36 -14.88 8.08 16.78
C ASP A 36 -14.91 6.80 17.62
N THR A 37 -14.61 5.66 16.99
CA THR A 37 -14.55 4.34 17.59
C THR A 37 -13.16 3.70 17.36
N PRO A 38 -12.79 2.66 18.13
CA PRO A 38 -11.61 1.85 17.82
C PRO A 38 -11.65 1.37 16.36
N LEU A 39 -10.48 1.37 15.72
CA LEU A 39 -10.30 0.97 14.33
C LEU A 39 -9.17 -0.05 14.22
N ASP A 40 -9.29 -0.95 13.26
CA ASP A 40 -8.18 -1.84 12.91
C ASP A 40 -7.42 -1.30 11.72
N LEU A 41 -6.10 -1.26 11.84
CA LEU A 41 -5.20 -0.75 10.83
C LEU A 41 -4.35 -1.89 10.28
N PHE A 42 -4.71 -2.38 9.10
CA PHE A 42 -3.99 -3.42 8.38
C PHE A 42 -2.99 -2.78 7.43
N VAL A 43 -1.69 -2.94 7.70
CA VAL A 43 -0.64 -2.29 6.90
C VAL A 43 0.27 -3.32 6.27
N THR A 44 0.41 -3.23 4.94
CA THR A 44 1.57 -3.77 4.24
C THR A 44 2.48 -2.62 3.86
N ALA A 45 3.65 -2.59 4.50
CA ALA A 45 4.71 -1.63 4.23
C ALA A 45 6.08 -2.31 4.29
N GLY A 46 7.10 -1.65 3.76
CA GLY A 46 8.47 -2.15 3.85
C GLY A 46 9.38 -1.44 2.86
N HIS A 47 10.62 -1.19 3.28
CA HIS A 47 11.60 -0.60 2.40
C HIS A 47 11.77 -1.48 1.15
N GLY A 48 11.63 -0.87 -0.01
CA GLY A 48 11.73 -1.55 -1.30
C GLY A 48 10.73 -2.67 -1.57
N ARG A 49 9.63 -2.76 -0.80
CA ARG A 49 8.61 -3.77 -1.01
C ARG A 49 7.93 -3.57 -2.38
N SER A 50 7.94 -4.62 -3.19
CA SER A 50 7.29 -4.68 -4.51
C SER A 50 5.84 -5.17 -4.40
N TYR A 51 5.00 -4.77 -5.35
CA TYR A 51 3.62 -5.23 -5.43
C TYR A 51 3.51 -6.73 -5.72
N GLY A 52 4.31 -7.27 -6.64
CA GLY A 52 4.22 -8.68 -7.04
C GLY A 52 5.49 -9.51 -6.86
N ALA A 53 6.67 -8.89 -6.73
CA ALA A 53 7.92 -9.61 -6.54
C ALA A 53 8.43 -9.59 -5.08
N ALA A 54 9.10 -10.66 -4.67
CA ALA A 54 9.84 -10.61 -3.41
C ALA A 54 11.00 -9.62 -3.55
N SER A 55 11.16 -8.76 -2.56
CA SER A 55 12.23 -7.77 -2.53
C SER A 55 13.30 -8.19 -1.52
N ARG A 56 14.57 -7.86 -1.82
CA ARG A 56 15.67 -7.97 -0.87
C ARG A 56 16.22 -6.57 -0.62
N VAL A 57 16.23 -6.17 0.65
CA VAL A 57 16.91 -4.95 1.10
C VAL A 57 17.89 -5.39 2.17
N ALA A 58 19.19 -5.20 1.88
CA ALA A 58 20.29 -5.76 2.67
C ALA A 58 20.11 -7.27 2.91
N MET A 59 20.23 -7.74 4.16
CA MET A 59 20.11 -9.16 4.54
C MET A 59 18.66 -9.65 4.68
N ARG A 60 17.64 -8.80 4.48
CA ARG A 60 16.24 -9.15 4.71
C ARG A 60 15.48 -9.33 3.39
N ARG A 61 14.76 -10.45 3.27
CA ARG A 61 13.77 -10.68 2.20
C ARG A 61 12.38 -10.30 2.69
N LEU A 62 11.67 -9.48 1.93
CA LEU A 62 10.28 -9.15 2.16
C LEU A 62 9.42 -9.80 1.06
N PRO A 63 8.33 -10.50 1.41
CA PRO A 63 7.36 -10.93 0.42
C PRO A 63 6.76 -9.70 -0.27
N SER A 64 6.28 -9.90 -1.49
CA SER A 64 5.51 -8.90 -2.23
C SER A 64 4.23 -8.53 -1.48
N ILE A 65 3.58 -7.44 -1.88
CA ILE A 65 2.27 -7.08 -1.35
C ILE A 65 1.26 -8.20 -1.63
N LEU A 66 1.23 -8.72 -2.86
CA LEU A 66 0.36 -9.82 -3.28
C LEU A 66 0.65 -11.14 -2.56
N GLY A 67 1.90 -11.38 -2.17
CA GLY A 67 2.33 -12.56 -1.42
C GLY A 67 2.44 -12.34 0.09
N SER A 68 1.99 -11.20 0.62
CA SER A 68 2.11 -10.88 2.03
C SER A 68 1.07 -11.63 2.88
N GLY A 69 1.35 -11.78 4.17
CA GLY A 69 0.40 -12.34 5.14
C GLY A 69 -0.83 -11.45 5.41
N LEU A 70 -0.88 -10.24 4.84
CA LEU A 70 -1.99 -9.30 5.01
C LEU A 70 -3.32 -9.91 4.58
N TRP A 71 -3.36 -10.57 3.43
CA TRP A 71 -4.58 -11.16 2.88
C TRP A 71 -5.18 -12.19 3.84
N ARG A 72 -4.33 -13.06 4.39
CA ARG A 72 -4.75 -14.06 5.40
C ARG A 72 -5.23 -13.40 6.70
N ALA A 73 -4.66 -12.27 7.08
CA ALA A 73 -5.10 -11.51 8.24
C ALA A 73 -6.48 -10.88 8.01
N LEU A 74 -6.72 -10.30 6.83
CA LEU A 74 -8.02 -9.76 6.43
C LEU A 74 -9.09 -10.85 6.35
N ASP A 75 -8.75 -12.03 5.84
CA ASP A 75 -9.69 -13.16 5.74
C ASP A 75 -10.11 -13.67 7.11
N ARG A 76 -9.17 -13.76 8.07
CA ARG A 76 -9.50 -14.11 9.46
C ARG A 76 -10.43 -13.09 10.12
N GLU A 77 -10.17 -11.81 9.89
CA GLU A 77 -10.97 -10.72 10.44
C GLU A 77 -12.39 -10.68 9.84
N ALA A 78 -12.53 -11.01 8.56
CA ALA A 78 -13.84 -11.12 7.92
C ALA A 78 -14.67 -12.26 8.52
N LEU A 79 -14.03 -13.39 8.86
CA LEU A 79 -14.70 -14.54 9.49
C LEU A 79 -15.17 -14.24 10.92
N THR A 80 -14.37 -13.52 11.72
CA THR A 80 -14.74 -13.16 13.10
C THR A 80 -15.86 -12.11 13.16
N SER A 81 -15.95 -11.26 12.12
CA SER A 81 -16.97 -10.22 12.01
C SER A 81 -18.32 -10.73 11.47
N GLY A 82 -18.38 -11.94 10.92
CA GLY A 82 -19.56 -12.50 10.22
C GLY A 82 -20.63 -13.15 11.09
N GLY A 83 -20.57 -12.98 12.43
CA GLY A 83 -21.42 -13.70 13.39
C GLY A 83 -22.72 -13.02 13.85
N GLY A 84 -23.09 -11.83 13.35
CA GLY A 84 -24.35 -11.19 13.76
C GLY A 84 -24.68 -9.88 13.04
N GLY A 85 -25.79 -9.88 12.30
CA GLY A 85 -26.62 -8.72 11.95
C GLY A 85 -25.96 -7.52 11.25
N ALA A 86 -26.05 -7.47 9.91
CA ALA A 86 -26.18 -6.29 9.02
C ALA A 86 -25.23 -5.07 9.12
N ALA A 87 -24.37 -4.92 10.12
CA ALA A 87 -23.35 -3.86 10.19
C ALA A 87 -22.03 -4.38 9.62
N ALA A 88 -22.03 -4.77 8.34
CA ALA A 88 -20.81 -5.14 7.63
C ALA A 88 -19.79 -4.00 7.78
N ARG A 89 -18.70 -4.29 8.48
CA ARG A 89 -17.63 -3.35 8.80
C ARG A 89 -17.17 -2.63 7.54
N ARG A 90 -17.42 -1.31 7.43
CA ARG A 90 -16.98 -0.55 6.25
C ARG A 90 -15.46 -0.51 6.24
N SER A 91 -14.85 -1.21 5.28
CA SER A 91 -13.40 -1.20 5.08
C SER A 91 -13.02 -0.13 4.05
N SER A 92 -12.07 0.73 4.43
CA SER A 92 -11.46 1.71 3.52
C SER A 92 -10.04 1.28 3.21
N ALA A 93 -9.67 1.24 1.94
CA ALA A 93 -8.34 0.83 1.51
C ALA A 93 -7.59 1.98 0.82
N LEU A 94 -6.31 2.14 1.15
CA LEU A 94 -5.38 3.05 0.49
C LEU A 94 -4.31 2.23 -0.22
N VAL A 95 -4.23 2.38 -1.54
CA VAL A 95 -3.20 1.76 -2.39
C VAL A 95 -2.25 2.87 -2.83
N THR A 96 -0.98 2.77 -2.44
CA THR A 96 0.02 3.81 -2.70
C THR A 96 1.39 3.21 -3.04
N ASP A 97 2.38 4.08 -3.27
CA ASP A 97 3.77 3.69 -3.57
C ASP A 97 3.88 2.89 -4.87
N ILE A 98 2.98 3.18 -5.82
CA ILE A 98 2.98 2.60 -7.16
C ILE A 98 4.17 3.16 -7.93
N GLY A 99 4.94 2.28 -8.55
CA GLY A 99 6.04 2.63 -9.44
C GLY A 99 7.43 2.33 -8.90
N ASN A 100 7.58 1.98 -7.61
CA ASN A 100 8.87 1.51 -7.08
C ASN A 100 9.38 0.27 -7.84
N ASP A 101 8.46 -0.60 -8.25
CA ASP A 101 8.71 -1.80 -9.06
C ASP A 101 9.37 -1.49 -10.41
N LEU A 102 9.12 -0.30 -10.99
CA LEU A 102 9.76 0.12 -12.24
C LEU A 102 11.27 0.27 -12.03
N LEU A 103 11.70 0.78 -10.87
CA LEU A 103 13.12 0.92 -10.54
C LEU A 103 13.80 -0.44 -10.42
N TYR A 104 13.06 -1.49 -10.07
CA TYR A 104 13.55 -2.87 -10.04
C TYR A 104 13.54 -3.56 -11.42
N GLY A 105 13.19 -2.85 -12.49
CA GLY A 105 13.22 -3.35 -13.86
C GLY A 105 11.95 -4.06 -14.30
N PHE A 106 10.86 -4.00 -13.53
CA PHE A 106 9.59 -4.56 -13.97
C PHE A 106 8.90 -3.61 -14.97
N PRO A 107 8.34 -4.14 -16.08
CA PRO A 107 7.64 -3.32 -17.05
C PRO A 107 6.34 -2.75 -16.46
N ALA A 108 5.97 -1.55 -16.88
CA ALA A 108 4.79 -0.85 -16.36
C ALA A 108 3.49 -1.65 -16.47
N GLY A 109 3.33 -2.43 -17.55
CA GLY A 109 2.18 -3.32 -17.72
C GLY A 109 2.07 -4.40 -16.63
N GLN A 110 3.22 -4.96 -16.20
CA GLN A 110 3.27 -5.94 -15.12
C GLN A 110 3.01 -5.31 -13.75
N VAL A 111 3.59 -4.14 -13.49
CA VAL A 111 3.31 -3.38 -12.26
C VAL A 111 1.81 -3.04 -12.17
N ALA A 112 1.22 -2.56 -13.27
CA ALA A 112 -0.20 -2.27 -13.35
C ALA A 112 -1.05 -3.54 -13.14
N ALA A 113 -0.63 -4.70 -13.64
CA ALA A 113 -1.32 -5.96 -13.40
C ALA A 113 -1.33 -6.34 -11.91
N TRP A 114 -0.22 -6.17 -11.20
CA TRP A 114 -0.15 -6.44 -9.76
C TRP A 114 -0.98 -5.46 -8.92
N VAL A 115 -1.00 -4.19 -9.30
CA VAL A 115 -1.87 -3.19 -8.66
C VAL A 115 -3.34 -3.53 -8.91
N ARG A 116 -3.72 -3.86 -10.15
CA ARG A 116 -5.09 -4.30 -10.47
C ARG A 116 -5.50 -5.51 -9.65
N GLU A 117 -4.63 -6.50 -9.51
CA GLU A 117 -4.89 -7.67 -8.68
C GLU A 117 -5.07 -7.30 -7.21
N SER A 118 -4.27 -6.36 -6.69
CA SER A 118 -4.40 -5.87 -5.32
C SER A 118 -5.75 -5.17 -5.10
N VAL A 119 -6.16 -4.32 -6.05
CA VAL A 119 -7.45 -3.63 -6.02
C VAL A 119 -8.62 -4.62 -6.15
N ARG A 120 -8.51 -5.62 -7.03
CA ARG A 120 -9.51 -6.69 -7.18
C ARG A 120 -9.73 -7.42 -5.86
N ARG A 121 -8.67 -7.84 -5.18
CA ARG A 121 -8.76 -8.52 -3.88
C ARG A 121 -9.41 -7.66 -2.78
N LEU A 122 -9.19 -6.35 -2.80
CA LEU A 122 -9.82 -5.40 -1.88
C LEU A 122 -11.30 -5.22 -2.21
N ALA A 123 -11.65 -5.09 -3.50
CA ALA A 123 -13.02 -4.98 -3.96
C ALA A 123 -13.85 -6.23 -3.61
N GLU A 124 -13.28 -7.42 -3.78
CA GLU A 124 -13.90 -8.70 -3.39
C GLU A 124 -14.18 -8.81 -1.89
N ARG A 125 -13.45 -8.03 -1.07
CA ARG A 125 -13.63 -7.92 0.38
C ARG A 125 -14.52 -6.72 0.77
N GLY A 126 -15.20 -6.11 -0.19
CA GLY A 126 -16.12 -4.99 0.03
C GLY A 126 -15.43 -3.67 0.42
N SER A 127 -14.13 -3.52 0.18
CA SER A 127 -13.39 -2.32 0.57
C SER A 127 -13.60 -1.16 -0.39
N ARG A 128 -13.91 0.03 0.15
CA ARG A 128 -13.83 1.29 -0.60
C ARG A 128 -12.37 1.65 -0.82
N THR A 129 -11.89 1.47 -2.04
CA THR A 129 -10.47 1.61 -2.37
C THR A 129 -10.16 2.97 -2.98
N VAL A 130 -9.11 3.62 -2.47
CA VAL A 130 -8.50 4.83 -3.02
C VAL A 130 -7.08 4.49 -3.46
N VAL A 131 -6.76 4.84 -4.70
CA VAL A 131 -5.42 4.67 -5.27
C VAL A 131 -4.76 6.04 -5.41
N THR A 132 -3.55 6.21 -4.88
CA THR A 132 -2.82 7.47 -5.03
C THR A 132 -2.32 7.64 -6.46
N ARG A 133 -2.32 8.89 -6.95
CA ARG A 133 -1.74 9.22 -8.25
C ARG A 133 -0.22 9.14 -8.20
N LEU A 134 0.40 8.90 -9.36
CA LEU A 134 1.83 9.05 -9.51
C LEU A 134 2.21 10.52 -9.26
N PRO A 135 3.34 10.80 -8.58
CA PRO A 135 3.77 12.16 -8.27
C PRO A 135 4.41 12.84 -9.49
N LEU A 136 3.64 13.05 -10.56
CA LEU A 136 4.13 13.57 -11.85
C LEU A 136 4.84 14.93 -11.70
N ALA A 137 4.23 15.87 -10.97
CA ALA A 137 4.83 17.19 -10.73
C ALA A 137 6.17 17.11 -9.98
N SER A 138 6.34 16.13 -9.08
CA SER A 138 7.63 15.93 -8.41
C SER A 138 8.67 15.32 -9.36
N LEU A 139 8.25 14.42 -10.26
CA LEU A 139 9.12 13.80 -11.26
C LEU A 139 9.60 14.80 -12.31
N GLU A 140 8.72 15.69 -12.79
CA GLU A 140 9.05 16.75 -13.76
C GLU A 140 10.11 17.72 -13.21
N GLY A 141 10.10 17.97 -11.89
CA GLY A 141 11.11 18.79 -11.22
C GLY A 141 12.42 18.06 -10.90
N VAL A 142 12.50 16.73 -11.08
CA VAL A 142 13.73 15.98 -10.87
C VAL A 142 14.62 16.10 -12.10
N GLY A 143 15.57 17.02 -12.08
CA GLY A 143 16.58 17.12 -13.13
C GLY A 143 17.43 15.85 -13.27
N PRO A 144 18.03 15.60 -14.46
CA PRO A 144 18.76 14.35 -14.77
C PRO A 144 19.87 14.00 -13.77
N GLY A 145 20.58 15.01 -13.25
CA GLY A 145 21.64 14.82 -12.27
C GLY A 145 21.14 14.30 -10.92
N ARG A 146 20.04 14.87 -10.40
CA ARG A 146 19.41 14.41 -9.14
C ARG A 146 18.85 13.00 -9.30
N TYR A 147 18.23 12.72 -10.44
CA TYR A 147 17.76 11.37 -10.74
C TYR A 147 18.91 10.37 -10.77
N ARG A 148 20.00 10.68 -11.50
CA ARG A 148 21.16 9.78 -11.60
C ARG A 148 21.77 9.51 -10.23
N LEU A 149 21.90 10.53 -9.38
CA LEU A 149 22.40 10.39 -8.02
C LEU A 149 21.49 9.48 -7.17
N LEU A 150 20.18 9.77 -7.13
CA LEU A 150 19.22 8.95 -6.39
C LEU A 150 19.19 7.50 -6.89
N ARG A 151 19.23 7.32 -8.21
CA ARG A 151 19.29 6.00 -8.84
C ARG A 151 20.55 5.25 -8.41
N MET A 152 21.72 5.88 -8.43
CA MET A 152 22.97 5.25 -8.02
C MET A 152 22.96 4.86 -6.54
N CYS A 153 22.43 5.70 -5.65
CA CYS A 153 22.42 5.41 -4.22
C CYS A 153 21.35 4.38 -3.82
N TYR A 154 20.15 4.43 -4.40
CA TYR A 154 19.02 3.61 -3.97
C TYR A 154 18.81 2.35 -4.80
N VAL A 155 19.13 2.36 -6.10
CA VAL A 155 18.86 1.26 -7.03
C VAL A 155 19.96 1.16 -8.10
N PRO A 156 21.21 0.78 -7.73
CA PRO A 156 22.37 0.85 -8.61
C PRO A 156 22.28 -0.03 -9.89
N GLY A 157 21.32 -0.95 -9.96
CA GLY A 157 21.04 -1.77 -11.15
C GLY A 157 19.91 -1.25 -12.06
N CYS A 158 19.28 -0.12 -11.74
CA CYS A 158 18.17 0.43 -12.52
C CYS A 158 18.66 0.95 -13.88
N ARG A 159 18.04 0.48 -14.97
CA ARG A 159 18.37 0.86 -16.35
C ARG A 159 17.54 2.02 -16.90
N LEU A 160 16.57 2.50 -16.13
CA LEU A 160 15.72 3.62 -16.54
C LEU A 160 16.54 4.92 -16.62
N SER A 161 16.18 5.76 -17.57
CA SER A 161 16.65 7.13 -17.77
C SER A 161 15.46 8.08 -17.79
N LEU A 162 15.69 9.32 -17.36
CA LEU A 162 14.76 10.44 -17.54
C LEU A 162 14.92 11.00 -18.96
#